data_AF-A0A966NI61-F1
#
_entry.id   AF-A0A966NI61-F1
#
_cell.length_a   1.000
_cell.length_b   1.000
_cell.length_c   1.000
_cell.angle_alpha   90.00
_cell.angle_beta   90.00
_cell.angle_gamma   90.00
#
_symmetry.space_group_name_H-M   'P 1'
#
loop_
_entity.id
_entity.type
_entity.pdbx_description
1 polymer ?
#
loop_
_entity_poly.entity_id
_entity_poly.type
_entity_poly.pdbx_seq_one_letter_code
_entity_poly.pdbx_strand_id
1 'polypeptide(L)' 'MEDHTGDEVLLAPAKLTMSLRVVGVRPDGYHLIDAEMVSLDLCDELLLCAGDDLAAL' A
#
# COMPACT_ATOMS: atom_id res chain seq x y z
N MET A 1 -28.95 7.60 12.90
CA MET A 1 -28.27 7.10 11.70
C MET A 1 -27.44 8.27 11.24
N GLU A 2 -26.16 8.24 11.59
CA GLU A 2 -25.25 9.34 11.29
C GLU A 2 -25.06 9.42 9.77
N ASP A 3 -24.99 10.66 9.27
CA ASP A 3 -24.91 10.97 7.85
C ASP A 3 -23.45 10.83 7.40
N HIS A 4 -23.15 9.74 6.69
CA HIS A 4 -21.84 9.44 6.09
C HIS A 4 -21.60 10.19 4.77
N THR A 5 -22.17 11.38 4.61
CA THR A 5 -21.99 12.22 3.42
C THR A 5 -20.54 12.68 3.35
N GLY A 6 -19.70 11.95 2.61
CA GLY A 6 -18.28 12.23 2.44
C GLY A 6 -17.37 11.00 2.47
N ASP A 7 -17.90 9.82 2.83
CA ASP A 7 -17.08 8.61 2.89
C ASP A 7 -16.70 8.12 1.48
N GLU A 8 -15.42 7.83 1.26
CA GLU A 8 -14.86 7.37 -0.01
C GLU A 8 -14.19 6.01 0.15
N VAL A 9 -14.46 5.08 -0.76
CA VAL A 9 -13.77 3.79 -0.82
C VAL A 9 -12.67 3.86 -1.88
N LEU A 10 -11.42 3.67 -1.45
CA LEU A 10 -10.26 3.54 -2.32
C LEU A 10 -9.81 2.09 -2.39
N LEU A 11 -9.34 1.66 -3.56
CA LEU A 11 -8.72 0.36 -3.75
C LEU A 11 -7.21 0.48 -3.66
N ALA A 12 -6.59 -0.41 -2.88
CA ALA A 12 -5.13 -0.56 -2.80
C ALA A 12 -4.72 -1.91 -3.43
N PRO A 13 -4.33 -1.93 -4.72
CA PRO A 13 -3.98 -3.16 -5.42
C PRO A 13 -2.77 -3.86 -4.80
N ALA A 14 -2.88 -5.17 -4.63
CA ALA A 14 -1.76 -6.02 -4.25
C ALA A 14 -0.74 -6.10 -5.38
N LYS A 15 0.54 -6.30 -5.02
CA LYS A 15 1.61 -6.55 -5.99
C LYS A 15 2.11 -7.98 -5.89
N LEU A 16 2.44 -8.55 -7.04
CA LEU A 16 3.10 -9.84 -7.14
C LEU A 16 4.47 -9.67 -7.80
N THR A 17 5.48 -10.30 -7.20
CA THR A 17 6.85 -10.30 -7.74
C THR A 17 7.09 -11.63 -8.45
N MET A 18 7.01 -11.60 -9.79
CA MET A 18 7.14 -12.77 -10.65
C MET A 18 8.56 -13.33 -10.67
N SER A 19 9.55 -12.43 -10.69
CA SER A 19 10.96 -12.77 -10.60
C SER A 19 11.66 -11.85 -9.61
N LEU A 20 12.60 -12.39 -8.85
CA LEU A 20 13.42 -11.63 -7.91
C LEU A 20 14.82 -12.23 -7.84
N ARG A 21 15.81 -11.38 -8.01
CA ARG A 21 17.22 -11.70 -7.81
C ARG A 21 17.87 -10.65 -6.93
N VAL A 22 18.53 -11.10 -5.88
CA VAL A 22 19.47 -10.26 -5.12
C VAL A 22 20.78 -10.20 -5.90
N VAL A 23 21.20 -9.00 -6.27
CA VAL A 23 22.41 -8.77 -7.08
C VAL A 23 23.53 -8.08 -6.29
N GLY A 24 23.27 -7.67 -5.04
CA GLY A 24 24.29 -7.13 -4.16
C GLY A 24 23.73 -6.60 -2.85
N VAL A 25 24.63 -6.03 -2.04
CA VAL A 25 24.32 -5.33 -0.79
C VAL A 25 24.66 -3.87 -0.97
N ARG A 26 23.76 -2.98 -0.56
CA ARG A 26 23.89 -1.53 -0.63
C ARG A 26 24.58 -0.99 0.63
N PRO A 27 25.24 0.18 0.56
CA PRO A 27 25.88 0.82 1.72
C PRO A 27 24.91 1.20 2.86
N ASP A 28 23.61 1.29 2.57
CA ASP A 28 22.55 1.60 3.54
C ASP A 28 21.99 0.36 4.25
N GLY A 29 22.57 -0.82 4.02
CA GLY A 29 22.17 -2.07 4.67
C GLY A 29 21.04 -2.83 3.95
N TYR A 30 20.51 -2.31 2.84
CA TYR A 30 19.54 -3.01 2.00
C TYR A 30 20.21 -3.87 0.92
N HIS A 31 19.42 -4.68 0.22
CA HIS A 31 19.88 -5.42 -0.95
C HIS A 31 19.62 -4.62 -2.23
N LEU A 32 20.55 -4.69 -3.18
CA LEU A 32 20.27 -4.34 -4.56
C LEU A 32 19.54 -5.54 -5.19
N ILE A 33 18.37 -5.29 -5.77
CA ILE A 33 17.55 -6.34 -6.39
C ILE A 33 17.23 -5.99 -7.83
N ASP A 34 17.15 -7.03 -8.66
CA ASP A 34 16.53 -7.02 -9.98
C ASP A 34 15.24 -7.85 -9.86
N ALA A 35 14.10 -7.26 -10.23
CA ALA A 35 12.80 -7.87 -10.01
C ALA A 35 11.75 -7.42 -11.03
N GLU A 36 10.88 -8.35 -11.41
CA GLU A 36 9.69 -8.08 -12.22
C GLU A 36 8.45 -8.06 -11.32
N MET A 37 7.71 -6.96 -11.33
CA MET A 37 6.54 -6.76 -10.49
C MET A 37 5.32 -6.40 -11.33
N VAL A 38 4.18 -6.96 -10.94
CA VAL A 38 2.87 -6.69 -11.56
C VAL A 38 1.85 -6.40 -10.47
N SER A 39 0.93 -5.48 -10.75
CA SER A 39 -0.22 -5.21 -9.87
C SER A 39 -1.35 -6.19 -10.20
N LEU A 40 -2.09 -6.62 -9.18
CA LEU A 40 -3.21 -7.54 -9.33
C LEU A 40 -4.53 -6.81 -9.06
N ASP A 41 -5.63 -7.36 -9.56
CA ASP A 41 -6.98 -6.87 -9.23
C ASP A 41 -7.42 -7.24 -7.81
N LEU A 42 -6.65 -8.09 -7.11
CA LEU A 42 -6.81 -8.34 -5.68
C LEU A 42 -6.38 -7.09 -4.91
N CYS A 43 -7.32 -6.44 -4.22
CA CYS A 43 -7.08 -5.18 -3.53
C CYS A 43 -7.51 -5.26 -2.05
N ASP A 44 -6.85 -4.48 -1.21
CA ASP A 44 -7.47 -4.02 0.04
C ASP A 44 -8.46 -2.88 -0.29
N GLU A 45 -9.57 -2.82 0.44
CA GLU A 45 -10.54 -1.71 0.38
C GLU A 45 -10.32 -0.79 1.57
N LEU A 46 -10.07 0.48 1.29
CA LEU A 46 -9.84 1.51 2.30
C LEU A 46 -11.05 2.44 2.33
N LEU A 47 -11.86 2.34 3.38
CA LEU A 47 -12.92 3.31 3.67
C LEU A 47 -12.31 4.53 4.37
N LEU A 48 -12.34 5.68 3.69
CA LEU A 48 -11.99 6.95 4.27
C LEU A 48 -13.25 7.63 4.78
N CYS A 49 -13.23 8.03 6.05
CA CYS A 49 -14.28 8.80 6.69
C CYS A 49 -13.70 10.14 7.17
N ALA A 50 -14.54 11.15 7.32
CA ALA A 50 -14.15 12.36 8.04
C ALA A 50 -13.75 11.99 9.48
N GLY A 51 -12.57 12.41 9.90
CA GLY A 51 -12.10 12.18 11.27
C GLY A 51 -12.57 13.30 12.21
N ASP A 52 -13.02 12.94 13.40
CA ASP A 52 -13.24 13.89 14.49
C ASP A 52 -11.90 14.07 15.25
N ASP A 53 -11.15 15.11 14.88
CA ASP A 53 -9.93 15.63 15.51
C ASP A 53 -8.78 14.62 15.83
N LEU A 54 -7.62 14.85 15.19
CA LEU A 54 -6.37 14.12 15.46
C LEU A 54 -5.75 14.59 16.79
N ALA A 55 -6.18 14.01 17.92
CA ALA A 55 -5.44 14.14 19.17
C ALA A 55 -4.10 13.40 19.02
N ALA A 56 -3.04 14.15 18.74
CA ALA A 56 -1.68 13.64 18.73
C ALA A 56 -1.37 12.99 20.09
N LEU A 57 -1.16 11.66 20.07
CA LEU A 57 -0.57 10.89 21.17
C LEU A 57 0.94 11.07 21.20
#